data_AF-A0A2S6SXR7-F1
#
_entry.id   AF-A0A2S6SXR7-F1
#
_cell.length_a   1.000
_cell.length_b   1.000
_cell.length_c   1.000
_cell.angle_alpha   90.00
_cell.angle_beta   90.00
_cell.angle_gamma   90.00
#
_symmetry.space_group_name_H-M   'P 1'
#
loop_
_entity.id
_entity.type
_entity.pdbx_description
1 polymer ?
#
loop_
_entity_poly.entity_id
_entity_poly.type
_entity_poly.pdbx_seq_one_letter_code
_entity_poly.pdbx_strand_id
1 'polypeptide(L)' 'MNLLLIITRSIAAKKCKKIVSELSKKKIIIDIIV' A
#
# COMPACT_ATOMS: atom_id res chain seq x y z
N MET A 1 3.13 3.58 13.72
CA MET A 1 4.01 3.43 12.54
C MET A 1 3.26 3.96 11.34
N ASN A 2 3.77 4.98 10.67
CA ASN A 2 3.27 5.40 9.35
C ASN A 2 4.14 4.75 8.27
N LEU A 3 3.49 4.29 7.21
CA LEU A 3 4.15 3.69 6.06
C LEU A 3 3.84 4.52 4.82
N LEU A 4 4.87 4.92 4.09
CA LEU A 4 4.72 5.57 2.78
C LEU A 4 4.81 4.51 1.68
N LEU A 5 3.77 4.39 0.85
CA LEU A 5 3.72 3.44 -0.26
C LEU A 5 3.73 4.20 -1.59
N ILE A 6 4.81 4.05 -2.34
CA ILE A 6 4.96 4.64 -3.68
C ILE A 6 4.64 3.58 -4.73
N ILE A 7 3.59 3.79 -5.52
CA ILE A 7 3.13 2.85 -6.53
C ILE A 7 3.53 3.36 -7.91
N THR A 8 4.58 2.82 -8.50
CA THR A 8 4.95 3.12 -9.89
C THR A 8 4.07 2.36 -10.89
N ARG A 9 3.96 2.84 -12.15
CA ARG A 9 3.26 2.14 -13.24
C ARG A 9 3.93 0.81 -13.55
N SER A 10 3.49 -0.23 -12.85
CA SER A 10 3.96 -1.60 -13.01
C SER A 10 2.80 -2.57 -12.83
N ILE A 11 2.86 -3.74 -13.48
CA ILE A 11 1.90 -4.84 -13.30
C ILE A 11 1.81 -5.24 -11.82
N ALA A 12 2.88 -5.04 -11.05
CA ALA A 12 2.91 -5.27 -9.60
C ALA A 12 1.98 -4.35 -8.79
N ALA A 13 1.62 -3.17 -9.31
CA ALA A 13 0.69 -2.24 -8.66
C ALA A 13 -0.70 -2.89 -8.43
N LYS A 14 -1.15 -3.78 -9.33
CA LYS A 14 -2.40 -4.54 -9.12
C LYS A 14 -2.35 -5.45 -7.90
N LYS A 15 -1.17 -5.97 -7.53
CA LYS A 15 -0.99 -6.81 -6.33
C LYS A 15 -0.87 -5.99 -5.04
N CYS A 16 -0.54 -4.69 -5.12
CA CYS A 16 -0.45 -3.82 -3.94
C CYS A 16 -1.77 -3.70 -3.15
N LYS A 17 -2.92 -3.85 -3.81
CA LYS A 17 -4.24 -3.76 -3.15
C LYS A 17 -4.40 -4.76 -1.99
N LYS A 18 -3.86 -5.97 -2.12
CA LYS A 18 -3.94 -7.01 -1.08
C LYS A 18 -3.08 -6.65 0.14
N ILE A 19 -1.87 -6.14 -0.12
CA ILE A 19 -0.91 -5.74 0.90
C ILE A 19 -1.43 -4.53 1.69
N VAL A 20 -1.95 -3.51 1.00
CA VAL A 20 -2.58 -2.34 1.63
C VAL A 20 -3.73 -2.76 2.53
N SER A 21 -4.57 -3.70 2.09
CA SER A 21 -5.69 -4.22 2.90
C SER A 21 -5.21 -4.92 4.18
N GLU A 22 -4.16 -5.75 4.11
CA GLU A 22 -3.61 -6.41 5.31
C GLU A 22 -2.94 -5.44 6.27
N LEU A 23 -2.19 -4.46 5.76
CA LEU A 23 -1.55 -3.43 6.56
C LEU A 23 -2.58 -2.52 7.24
N SER A 24 -3.67 -2.18 6.55
CA SER A 24 -4.79 -1.41 7.12
C SER A 24 -5.47 -2.16 8.28
N LYS A 25 -5.67 -3.49 8.17
CA LYS A 25 -6.20 -4.31 9.27
C LYS A 25 -5.32 -4.29 10.53
N LYS A 26 -4.01 -4.07 10.36
CA LYS A 26 -3.05 -3.92 11.48
C LYS A 26 -3.03 -2.50 12.08
N LYS A 27 -3.98 -1.63 11.71
CA LYS A 27 -4.05 -0.20 12.11
C LYS A 27 -2.78 0.57 11.72
N ILE A 28 -2.09 0.15 10.66
CA ILE A 28 -0.98 0.90 10.08
C ILE A 28 -1.58 1.94 9.14
N ILE A 29 -1.22 3.19 9.35
CA ILE A 29 -1.60 4.30 8.48
C ILE A 29 -0.67 4.25 7.26
N ILE A 30 -1.27 4.22 6.06
CA ILE A 30 -0.56 4.07 4.80
C ILE A 30 -0.89 5.27 3.93
N ASP A 31 0.13 6.04 3.59
CA ASP A 31 0.02 7.15 2.65
C ASP A 31 0.44 6.62 1.27
N ILE A 32 -0.47 6.69 0.29
CA ILE A 32 -0.27 6.14 -1.05
C ILE A 32 -0.01 7.29 -2.02
N ILE A 33 1.13 7.25 -2.70
CA ILE A 33 1.49 8.14 -3.79
C ILE A 33 1.59 7.28 -5.06
N VAL A 34 0.80 7.61 -6.08
CA VAL A 34 0.72 6.88 -7.37
C VAL A 34 1.54 7.61 -8.43
#